data_AF-A0A0B7HM81-F1
#
_entry.id   AF-A0A0B7HM81-F1
#
_cell.length_a   1.000
_cell.length_b   1.000
_cell.length_c   1.000
_cell.angle_alpha   90.00
_cell.angle_beta   90.00
_cell.angle_gamma   90.00
#
_symmetry.space_group_name_H-M   'P 1'
#
loop_
_entity.id
_entity.type
_entity.pdbx_description
1 polymer ?
#
loop_
_entity_poly.entity_id
_entity_poly.type
_entity_poly.pdbx_seq_one_letter_code
_entity_poly.pdbx_strand_id
1 'polypeptide(L)'
;MQTLKEEIYFAISEFIKSYKTKDFKTLTEKFDISGEFLEEIYEMLDFVEDLSKLRIFPIEEMQKQVSGQDYLEIFTYNESAKQPTEYGVECVFFEGKEHLGYIIGEYYTDNHFPKFLFKYFSV
;
A
#
# COMPACT_ATOMS: atom_id res chain seq x y z
N MET A 1 -15.90 8.84 -1.47
CA MET A 1 -15.18 7.56 -1.33
C MET A 1 -14.37 7.19 -2.56
N GLN A 2 -14.94 7.19 -3.77
CA GLN A 2 -14.19 6.85 -4.99
C GLN A 2 -12.90 7.68 -5.16
N THR A 3 -12.98 9.01 -5.04
CA THR A 3 -11.80 9.90 -5.11
C THR A 3 -10.74 9.56 -4.07
N LEU A 4 -11.14 9.22 -2.83
CA LEU A 4 -10.21 8.82 -1.77
C LEU A 4 -9.54 7.47 -2.08
N LYS A 5 -10.30 6.47 -2.58
CA LYS A 5 -9.72 5.20 -3.01
C LYS A 5 -8.71 5.40 -4.14
N GLU A 6 -8.97 6.30 -5.08
CA GLU A 6 -8.03 6.64 -6.17
C GLU A 6 -6.76 7.31 -5.63
N GLU A 7 -6.89 8.29 -4.72
CA GLU A 7 -5.74 8.93 -4.06
C GLU A 7 -4.86 7.92 -3.31
N ILE A 8 -5.50 7.02 -2.54
CA ILE A 8 -4.83 5.94 -1.82
C ILE A 8 -4.15 4.99 -2.80
N TYR A 9 -4.84 4.57 -3.87
CA TYR A 9 -4.29 3.73 -4.91
C TYR A 9 -3.02 4.32 -5.51
N PHE A 10 -3.02 5.61 -5.86
CA PHE A 10 -1.84 6.26 -6.43
C PHE A 10 -0.67 6.34 -5.43
N ALA A 11 -0.94 6.58 -4.15
CA ALA A 11 0.09 6.56 -3.11
C ALA A 11 0.74 5.17 -2.97
N ILE A 12 -0.07 4.11 -2.93
CA ILE A 12 0.42 2.73 -2.86
C ILE A 12 1.17 2.34 -4.13
N SER A 13 0.67 2.76 -5.30
CA SER A 13 1.32 2.53 -6.60
C SER A 13 2.71 3.17 -6.65
N GLU A 14 2.84 4.40 -6.15
CA GLU A 14 4.13 5.10 -6.04
C GLU A 14 5.05 4.43 -5.02
N PHE A 15 4.54 3.97 -3.88
CA PHE A 15 5.29 3.19 -2.89
C PHE A 15 5.88 1.92 -3.53
N ILE A 16 5.04 1.07 -4.14
CA ILE A 16 5.49 -0.19 -4.76
C ILE A 16 6.48 0.05 -5.89
N LYS A 17 6.25 1.09 -6.71
CA LYS A 17 7.18 1.49 -7.75
C LYS A 17 8.54 1.86 -7.15
N SER A 18 8.55 2.73 -6.14
CA SER A 18 9.78 3.21 -5.49
C SER A 18 10.55 2.07 -4.83
N TYR A 19 9.82 1.17 -4.14
CA TYR A 19 10.36 -0.02 -3.51
C TYR A 19 11.09 -0.94 -4.50
N LYS A 20 10.43 -1.31 -5.61
CA LYS A 20 11.02 -2.24 -6.58
C LYS A 20 12.13 -1.62 -7.43
N THR A 21 12.10 -0.30 -7.65
CA THR A 21 13.18 0.40 -8.36
C THR A 21 14.30 0.88 -7.46
N LYS A 22 14.23 0.56 -6.14
CA LYS A 22 15.21 1.02 -5.14
C LYS A 22 15.37 2.54 -5.13
N ASP A 23 14.27 3.27 -5.32
CA ASP A 23 14.24 4.73 -5.19
C ASP A 23 14.19 5.12 -3.70
N PHE A 24 15.34 4.97 -3.03
CA PHE A 24 15.48 5.23 -1.59
C PHE A 24 15.18 6.68 -1.22
N LYS A 25 15.38 7.62 -2.15
CA LYS A 25 15.03 9.02 -1.93
C LYS A 25 13.53 9.17 -1.79
N THR A 26 12.74 8.64 -2.71
CA THR A 26 11.27 8.70 -2.63
C THR A 26 10.74 7.92 -1.42
N LEU A 27 11.31 6.74 -1.12
CA LEU A 27 10.95 5.97 0.07
C LEU A 27 11.15 6.78 1.36
N THR A 28 12.28 7.46 1.49
CA THR A 28 12.58 8.29 2.67
C THR A 28 11.71 9.56 2.70
N GLU A 29 11.69 10.33 1.61
CA GLU A 29 11.09 11.66 1.58
C GLU A 29 9.56 11.67 1.51
N LYS A 30 8.92 10.59 1.03
CA LYS A 30 7.45 10.53 0.91
C LYS A 30 6.79 9.53 1.85
N PHE A 31 7.47 8.45 2.18
CA PHE A 31 6.91 7.33 2.95
C PHE A 31 7.58 7.16 4.31
N ASP A 32 8.62 7.93 4.62
CA ASP A 32 9.41 7.81 5.86
C ASP A 32 10.01 6.41 6.06
N ILE A 33 10.39 5.76 4.95
CA ILE A 33 10.96 4.40 4.94
C ILE A 33 12.45 4.48 4.65
N SER A 34 13.27 4.11 5.64
CA SER A 34 14.73 4.06 5.53
C SER A 34 15.34 3.16 6.61
N GLY A 35 16.65 2.90 6.51
CA GLY A 35 17.41 2.18 7.53
C GLY A 35 16.93 0.75 7.77
N GLU A 36 16.95 0.32 9.05
CA GLU A 36 16.55 -1.02 9.49
C GLU A 36 15.14 -1.38 9.04
N PHE A 37 14.19 -0.45 9.10
CA PHE A 37 12.82 -0.72 8.66
C PHE A 37 12.75 -1.04 7.16
N LEU A 38 13.58 -0.41 6.31
CA LEU A 38 13.64 -0.78 4.89
C LEU A 38 14.26 -2.17 4.68
N GLU A 39 15.24 -2.55 5.48
CA GLU A 39 15.85 -3.88 5.45
C GLU A 39 14.83 -4.95 5.82
N GLU A 40 14.05 -4.74 6.89
CA GLU A 40 12.94 -5.63 7.29
C GLU A 40 11.91 -5.83 6.18
N ILE A 41 11.58 -4.77 5.43
CA ILE A 41 10.66 -4.86 4.29
C ILE A 41 11.23 -5.76 3.19
N TYR A 42 12.53 -5.66 2.89
CA TYR A 42 13.18 -6.53 1.90
C TYR A 42 13.27 -7.98 2.37
N GLU A 43 13.53 -8.21 3.66
CA GLU A 43 13.54 -9.56 4.25
C GLU A 43 12.15 -10.20 4.21
N MET A 44 11.10 -9.43 4.49
CA MET A 44 9.71 -9.93 4.45
C MET A 44 9.28 -10.41 3.07
N LEU A 45 9.90 -9.90 2.00
CA LEU A 45 9.62 -10.28 0.61
C LEU A 45 10.79 -11.03 -0.05
N ASP A 46 11.67 -11.68 0.73
CA ASP A 46 12.80 -12.46 0.21
C ASP A 46 12.37 -13.65 -0.68
N PHE A 47 11.14 -14.12 -0.50
CA PHE A 47 10.52 -15.19 -1.29
C PHE A 47 10.09 -14.75 -2.69
N VAL A 48 10.03 -13.44 -2.97
CA VAL A 48 9.64 -12.91 -4.30
C VAL A 48 10.77 -13.16 -5.28
N GLU A 49 10.53 -13.97 -6.31
CA GLU A 49 11.58 -14.40 -7.24
C GLU A 49 12.09 -13.25 -8.13
N ASP A 50 11.17 -12.40 -8.60
CA ASP A 50 11.45 -11.27 -9.47
C ASP A 50 10.71 -10.02 -8.98
N LEU A 51 11.41 -9.25 -8.12
CA LEU A 51 10.93 -8.00 -7.57
C LEU A 51 10.44 -6.99 -8.64
N SER A 52 10.93 -7.07 -9.89
CA SER A 52 10.47 -6.16 -10.96
C SER A 52 9.01 -6.39 -11.35
N LYS A 53 8.52 -7.62 -11.15
CA LYS A 53 7.12 -8.03 -11.39
C LYS A 53 6.19 -7.69 -10.24
N LEU A 54 6.72 -7.26 -9.09
CA LEU A 54 5.92 -6.78 -7.97
C LEU A 54 5.03 -5.61 -8.42
N ARG A 55 3.73 -5.75 -8.17
CA ARG A 55 2.72 -4.76 -8.58
C ARG A 55 1.46 -4.86 -7.72
N ILE A 56 0.70 -3.79 -7.71
CA ILE A 56 -0.73 -3.84 -7.40
C ILE A 56 -1.54 -4.00 -8.71
N PHE A 57 -2.83 -4.24 -8.58
CA PHE A 57 -3.79 -4.35 -9.70
C PHE A 57 -3.85 -3.04 -10.53
N PRO A 58 -4.26 -3.07 -11.82
CA PRO A 58 -4.53 -1.84 -12.58
C PRO A 58 -5.74 -1.09 -11.99
N ILE A 59 -5.77 0.24 -12.05
CA ILE A 59 -6.81 1.04 -11.39
C ILE A 59 -8.23 0.70 -11.85
N GLU A 60 -8.38 0.26 -13.10
CA GLU A 60 -9.65 -0.19 -13.69
C GLU A 60 -10.21 -1.43 -12.98
N GLU A 61 -9.35 -2.17 -12.29
CA GLU A 61 -9.67 -3.39 -11.56
C GLU A 61 -9.90 -3.16 -10.06
N MET A 62 -9.92 -1.91 -9.59
CA MET A 62 -10.03 -1.58 -8.16
C MET A 62 -11.29 -2.13 -7.47
N GLN A 63 -12.35 -2.40 -8.25
CA GLN A 63 -13.60 -2.98 -7.75
C GLN A 63 -13.62 -4.53 -7.79
N LYS A 64 -12.52 -5.17 -8.20
CA LYS A 64 -12.40 -6.63 -8.19
C LYS A 64 -12.11 -7.15 -6.79
N GLN A 65 -12.26 -8.46 -6.65
CA GLN A 65 -12.00 -9.19 -5.42
C GLN A 65 -11.08 -10.39 -5.66
N VAL A 66 -10.34 -10.77 -4.62
CA VAL A 66 -9.63 -12.06 -4.52
C VAL A 66 -10.14 -12.78 -3.28
N SER A 67 -10.59 -14.02 -3.45
CA SER A 67 -11.09 -14.85 -2.33
C SER A 67 -12.18 -14.18 -1.48
N GLY A 68 -12.99 -13.30 -2.08
CA GLY A 68 -14.07 -12.57 -1.40
C GLY A 68 -13.66 -11.26 -0.72
N GLN A 69 -12.39 -10.85 -0.82
CA GLN A 69 -11.89 -9.56 -0.32
C GLN A 69 -11.64 -8.59 -1.48
N ASP A 70 -11.97 -7.31 -1.26
CA ASP A 70 -11.72 -6.24 -2.22
C ASP A 70 -10.23 -6.09 -2.51
N TYR A 71 -9.90 -5.75 -3.76
CA TYR A 71 -8.54 -5.43 -4.16
C TYR A 71 -7.97 -4.22 -3.40
N LEU A 72 -8.82 -3.25 -3.08
CA LEU A 72 -8.51 -2.15 -2.17
C LEU A 72 -9.68 -1.93 -1.23
N GLU A 73 -9.46 -2.27 0.03
CA GLU A 73 -10.37 -1.99 1.13
C GLU A 73 -9.87 -0.76 1.90
N ILE A 74 -10.81 0.11 2.26
CA ILE A 74 -10.57 1.26 3.12
C ILE A 74 -11.62 1.27 4.22
N PHE A 75 -11.19 1.47 5.47
CA PHE A 75 -12.09 1.47 6.61
C PHE A 75 -11.69 2.52 7.63
N THR A 76 -12.63 2.86 8.52
CA THR A 76 -12.43 3.85 9.57
C THR A 76 -12.39 3.15 10.92
N TYR A 77 -11.43 3.49 11.78
CA TYR A 77 -11.37 2.95 13.16
C TYR A 77 -12.50 3.46 14.06
N ASN A 78 -13.11 4.60 13.70
CA ASN A 78 -14.21 5.21 14.44
C ASN A 78 -15.38 5.52 13.49
N GLU A 79 -16.33 4.60 13.41
CA GLU A 79 -17.54 4.75 12.60
C GLU A 79 -18.42 5.95 13.01
N SER A 80 -18.25 6.46 14.23
CA SER A 80 -19.01 7.61 14.74
C SER A 80 -18.39 8.97 14.35
N ALA A 81 -17.18 8.97 13.76
CA ALA A 81 -16.53 10.19 13.32
C ALA A 81 -17.23 10.77 12.08
N LYS A 82 -17.71 12.01 12.17
CA LYS A 82 -18.40 12.68 11.04
C LYS A 82 -17.47 12.98 9.86
N GLN A 83 -16.18 13.20 10.13
CA GLN A 83 -15.13 13.51 9.15
C GLN A 83 -13.82 12.85 9.62
N PRO A 84 -13.62 11.55 9.34
CA PRO A 84 -12.38 10.88 9.68
C PRO A 84 -11.23 11.45 8.85
N THR A 85 -10.09 11.66 9.48
CA THR A 85 -8.85 12.06 8.79
C THR A 85 -7.87 10.91 8.62
N GLU A 86 -8.18 9.74 9.19
CA GLU A 86 -7.35 8.54 9.19
C GLU A 86 -8.19 7.35 8.71
N TYR A 87 -7.61 6.56 7.81
CA TYR A 87 -8.22 5.39 7.21
C TYR A 87 -7.26 4.21 7.27
N GLY A 88 -7.75 3.06 7.73
CA GLY A 88 -7.06 1.79 7.53
C GLY A 88 -7.14 1.38 6.05
N VAL A 89 -6.06 0.81 5.55
CA VAL A 89 -5.88 0.43 4.14
C VAL A 89 -5.42 -1.02 4.06
N GLU A 90 -6.13 -1.81 3.26
CA GLU A 90 -5.68 -3.13 2.81
C GLU A 90 -5.69 -3.17 1.28
N CYS A 91 -4.53 -3.47 0.68
CA CYS A 91 -4.37 -3.46 -0.77
C CYS A 91 -3.69 -4.72 -1.28
N VAL A 92 -4.35 -5.43 -2.19
CA VAL A 92 -3.82 -6.67 -2.76
C VAL A 92 -2.60 -6.38 -3.63
N PHE A 93 -1.55 -7.20 -3.48
CA PHE A 93 -0.37 -7.14 -4.34
C PHE A 93 -0.02 -8.51 -4.95
N PHE A 94 0.74 -8.45 -6.04
CA PHE A 94 1.01 -9.57 -6.93
C PHE A 94 2.47 -9.62 -7.35
N GLU A 95 2.94 -10.82 -7.68
CA GLU A 95 4.07 -11.04 -8.57
C GLU A 95 3.54 -11.43 -9.95
N GLY A 96 3.55 -10.48 -10.88
CA GLY A 96 2.95 -10.67 -12.20
C GLY A 96 1.44 -10.92 -12.12
N LYS A 97 1.02 -12.19 -12.20
CA LYS A 97 -0.40 -12.61 -12.09
C LYS A 97 -0.70 -13.36 -10.79
N GLU A 98 0.32 -13.73 -10.04
CA GLU A 98 0.17 -14.49 -8.80
C GLU A 98 -0.15 -13.53 -7.65
N HIS A 99 -1.23 -13.80 -6.93
CA HIS A 99 -1.59 -13.06 -5.71
C HIS A 99 -0.63 -13.49 -4.59
N LEU A 100 0.07 -12.53 -3.99
CA LEU A 100 1.03 -12.80 -2.93
C LEU A 100 0.51 -12.45 -1.54
N GLY A 101 -0.40 -11.48 -1.42
CA GLY A 101 -0.86 -11.02 -0.13
C GLY A 101 -1.43 -9.61 -0.17
N TYR A 102 -1.30 -8.90 0.94
CA TYR A 102 -1.86 -7.56 1.17
C TYR A 102 -0.81 -6.60 1.70
N ILE A 103 -0.87 -5.35 1.22
CA ILE A 103 -0.17 -4.20 1.79
C ILE A 103 -1.07 -3.63 2.86
N ILE A 104 -0.59 -3.59 4.10
CA ILE A 104 -1.31 -3.02 5.23
C ILE A 104 -0.73 -1.66 5.56
N GLY A 105 -1.60 -0.66 5.70
CA GLY A 105 -1.20 0.70 5.98
C GLY A 105 -2.31 1.58 6.54
N GLU A 106 -1.95 2.82 6.81
CA GLU A 106 -2.86 3.90 7.17
C GLU A 106 -2.75 5.02 6.13
N TYR A 107 -3.85 5.71 5.86
CA TYR A 107 -3.86 6.90 5.01
C TYR A 107 -4.48 8.09 5.73
N TYR A 108 -3.76 9.22 5.67
CA TYR A 108 -4.14 10.45 6.36
C TYR A 108 -4.57 11.55 5.38
N THR A 109 -5.76 12.12 5.55
CA THR A 109 -6.27 13.20 4.70
C THR A 109 -5.89 14.60 5.19
N ASP A 110 -5.39 14.72 6.43
CA ASP A 110 -4.90 15.97 7.04
C ASP A 110 -3.41 16.23 6.77
N ASN A 111 -2.74 17.10 7.54
CA ASN A 111 -1.34 17.45 7.31
C ASN A 111 -0.33 16.42 7.88
N HIS A 112 -0.78 15.21 8.22
CA HIS A 112 0.13 14.14 8.64
C HIS A 112 1.15 13.78 7.55
N PHE A 113 2.36 13.45 8.01
CA PHE A 113 3.45 12.93 7.19
C PHE A 113 3.97 11.61 7.78
N PRO A 114 4.11 10.53 6.98
CA PRO A 114 3.73 10.43 5.57
C PRO A 114 2.20 10.40 5.39
N LYS A 115 1.74 10.69 4.16
CA LYS A 115 0.32 10.61 3.79
C LYS A 115 -0.18 9.17 3.78
N PHE A 116 0.60 8.26 3.20
CA PHE A 116 0.42 6.83 3.30
C PHE A 116 1.52 6.27 4.21
N LEU A 117 1.11 5.75 5.36
CA LEU A 117 2.00 5.11 6.32
C LEU A 117 1.92 3.60 6.13
N PHE A 118 2.92 3.04 5.47
CA PHE A 118 3.09 1.60 5.35
C PHE A 118 3.35 0.97 6.73
N LYS A 119 2.72 -0.18 7.01
CA LYS A 119 2.94 -0.94 8.25
C LYS A 119 3.69 -2.23 7.99
N TYR A 120 3.12 -3.12 7.17
CA TYR A 120 3.71 -4.42 6.84
C TYR A 120 3.04 -5.04 5.60
N PHE A 121 3.68 -6.06 5.03
CA PHE A 121 3.03 -6.98 4.10
C PHE A 121 2.42 -8.15 4.87
N SER A 122 1.17 -8.51 4.55
CA SER A 122 0.52 -9.73 5.04
C SER A 122 0.54 -10.77 3.93
N VAL A 123 1.37 -11.81 4.09
CA VAL A 123 1.65 -12.87 3.10
C VAL A 123 1.23 -14.24 3.60
#